data_AF-A0A330LQZ6-F1
#
_entry.id   AF-A0A330LQZ6-F1
#
_cell.length_a   1.000
_cell.length_b   1.000
_cell.length_c   1.000
_cell.angle_alpha   90.00
_cell.angle_beta   90.00
_cell.angle_gamma   90.00
#
_symmetry.space_group_name_H-M   'P 1'
#
loop_
_entity.id
_entity.type
_entity.pdbx_description
1 polymer ?
#
loop_
_entity_poly.entity_id
_entity_poly.type
_entity_poly.pdbx_seq_one_letter_code
_entity_poly.pdbx_strand_id
1 'polypeptide(L)'
;MRYLKLFSIFYLCVFMGLVACTHVDNQSHPIALSDDFEKIYDSGQPLILYSYRDEVVLSEAYADWEAYLNDFKQGTGQNYFYSKVESDEFKSIVSGSTEFTLFLKKGYPVFLYDGFIVEPQVYTAIRKMLSKEPLTNVDRAFMPEKIQ
;
A
#
# COMPACT_ATOMS: atom_id res chain seq x y z
N MET A 1 63.65 8.50 -21.98
CA MET A 1 62.40 9.00 -22.62
C MET A 1 61.35 7.89 -22.59
N ARG A 2 60.57 7.82 -21.51
CA ARG A 2 59.84 6.60 -21.09
C ARG A 2 58.39 6.89 -20.68
N TYR A 3 57.75 7.87 -21.32
CA TYR A 3 56.40 8.34 -20.97
C TYR A 3 55.49 8.56 -22.19
N LEU A 4 55.74 7.84 -23.28
CA LEU A 4 54.97 7.98 -24.52
C LEU A 4 54.56 6.59 -25.02
N LYS A 5 53.66 5.91 -24.30
CA LYS A 5 52.90 4.73 -24.80
C LYS A 5 51.92 4.09 -23.80
N LEU A 6 51.81 4.60 -22.56
CA LEU A 6 50.93 4.00 -21.55
C LEU A 6 49.59 4.73 -21.32
N PHE A 7 49.27 5.78 -22.07
CA PHE A 7 48.04 6.55 -21.86
C PHE A 7 46.84 6.12 -22.73
N SER A 8 47.03 5.22 -23.71
CA SER A 8 45.94 4.84 -24.64
C SER A 8 45.19 3.56 -24.27
N ILE A 9 45.49 2.90 -23.15
CA ILE A 9 44.80 1.65 -22.74
C ILE A 9 43.82 1.88 -21.58
N PHE A 10 43.80 3.07 -20.96
CA PHE A 10 42.93 3.33 -19.81
C PHE A 10 41.50 3.79 -20.17
N TYR A 11 41.22 4.12 -21.43
CA TYR A 11 39.91 4.66 -21.85
C TYR A 11 38.91 3.61 -22.36
N LEU A 12 39.31 2.34 -22.49
CA LEU A 12 38.44 1.30 -23.08
C LEU A 12 37.73 0.39 -22.05
N CYS A 13 37.87 0.65 -20.74
CA CYS A 13 37.23 -0.18 -19.68
C CYS A 13 36.24 0.58 -18.79
N VAL A 14 35.78 1.78 -19.18
CA VAL A 14 34.81 2.58 -18.39
C VAL A 14 33.40 2.58 -19.01
N PHE A 15 33.13 1.78 -20.04
CA PHE A 15 31.85 1.77 -20.76
C PHE A 15 30.97 0.52 -20.56
N MET A 16 31.18 -0.27 -19.50
CA MET A 16 30.30 -1.42 -19.16
C MET A 16 29.86 -1.38 -17.69
N GLY A 17 29.17 -0.31 -17.29
CA GLY A 17 28.70 -0.16 -15.91
C GLY A 17 27.28 0.38 -15.71
N LEU A 18 26.48 0.57 -16.76
CA LEU A 18 25.15 1.19 -16.63
C LEU A 18 24.12 0.62 -17.62
N VAL A 19 23.89 -0.70 -17.62
CA VAL A 19 22.65 -1.24 -18.18
C VAL A 19 22.16 -2.38 -17.28
N ALA A 20 21.54 -2.01 -16.18
CA ALA A 20 20.57 -2.85 -15.47
C ALA A 20 19.69 -1.98 -14.56
N CYS A 21 19.12 -0.89 -15.09
CA CYS A 21 17.82 -0.46 -14.57
C CYS A 21 16.79 -1.36 -15.24
N THR A 22 16.56 -2.51 -14.62
CA THR A 22 15.36 -3.31 -14.85
C THR A 22 14.16 -2.40 -14.71
N HIS A 23 13.45 -2.27 -15.82
CA HIS A 23 12.15 -1.67 -15.99
C HIS A 23 11.22 -2.14 -14.85
N VAL A 24 10.95 -1.24 -13.89
CA VAL A 24 9.81 -1.37 -12.98
C VAL A 24 8.73 -0.48 -13.59
N ASP A 25 7.95 -1.05 -14.50
CA ASP A 25 6.66 -0.47 -14.87
C ASP A 25 5.68 -0.81 -13.74
N ASN A 26 5.83 -0.11 -12.61
CA ASN A 26 4.80 -0.08 -11.57
C ASN A 26 3.74 0.89 -12.07
N GLN A 27 2.81 0.43 -12.89
CA GLN A 27 1.60 1.20 -13.20
C GLN A 27 0.59 1.05 -12.08
N SER A 28 1.00 1.40 -10.86
CA SER A 28 0.06 1.76 -9.81
C SER A 28 -0.55 3.09 -10.24
N HIS A 29 -1.68 3.04 -10.95
CA HIS A 29 -2.34 4.24 -11.43
C HIS A 29 -2.76 5.12 -10.25
N PRO A 30 -2.43 6.42 -10.25
CA PRO A 30 -2.93 7.33 -9.24
C PRO A 30 -4.45 7.37 -9.36
N ILE A 31 -5.11 7.05 -8.25
CA ILE A 31 -6.56 7.17 -8.14
C ILE A 31 -6.87 8.66 -8.17
N ALA A 32 -7.83 9.08 -8.98
CA ALA A 32 -8.42 10.41 -8.87
C ALA A 32 -9.23 10.45 -7.58
N LEU A 33 -8.57 10.79 -6.48
CA LEU A 33 -9.21 10.96 -5.19
C LEU A 33 -9.82 12.37 -5.12
N SER A 34 -10.88 12.56 -4.34
CA SER A 34 -11.41 13.91 -4.09
C SER A 34 -10.35 14.86 -3.51
N ASP A 35 -10.54 16.17 -3.68
CA ASP A 35 -9.62 17.24 -3.21
C ASP A 35 -9.19 17.08 -1.72
N ASP A 36 -10.02 16.44 -0.90
CA ASP A 36 -9.74 16.19 0.51
C ASP A 36 -8.66 15.12 0.72
N PHE A 37 -8.57 14.13 -0.18
CA PHE A 37 -7.54 13.11 -0.15
C PHE A 37 -6.22 13.60 -0.76
N GLU A 38 -6.24 14.58 -1.67
CA GLU A 38 -5.01 15.17 -2.23
C GLU A 38 -4.12 15.82 -1.16
N LYS A 39 -4.72 16.48 -0.15
CA LYS A 39 -3.94 17.05 0.96
C LYS A 39 -3.29 15.99 1.85
N ILE A 40 -3.99 14.88 2.05
CA ILE A 40 -3.46 13.75 2.83
C ILE A 40 -2.41 13.01 2.01
N TYR A 41 -2.56 12.96 0.69
CA TYR A 41 -1.58 12.49 -0.29
C TYR A 41 -0.23 13.22 -0.15
N ASP A 42 -0.24 14.56 -0.10
CA ASP A 42 0.99 15.35 0.03
C ASP A 42 1.73 15.12 1.35
N SER A 43 0.99 14.77 2.41
CA SER A 43 1.58 14.51 3.72
C SER A 43 2.37 13.19 3.80
N GLY A 44 2.15 12.26 2.85
CA GLY A 44 2.73 10.92 2.88
C GLY A 44 2.20 10.02 4.01
N GLN A 45 1.16 10.46 4.71
CA GLN A 45 0.47 9.71 5.75
C GLN A 45 -0.19 8.45 5.15
N PRO A 46 -0.13 7.28 5.83
CA PRO A 46 -0.88 6.10 5.39
C PRO A 46 -2.39 6.31 5.50
N LEU A 47 -3.15 5.75 4.56
CA LEU A 47 -4.62 5.84 4.54
C LEU A 47 -5.24 4.45 4.55
N ILE A 48 -6.34 4.30 5.26
CA ILE A 48 -7.25 3.17 5.19
C ILE A 48 -8.60 3.70 4.73
N LEU A 49 -8.99 3.29 3.53
CA LEU A 49 -10.31 3.57 2.98
C LEU A 49 -11.15 2.30 3.07
N TYR A 50 -12.42 2.43 3.39
CA TYR A 50 -13.31 1.30 3.46
C TYR A 50 -14.68 1.63 2.88
N SER A 51 -15.32 0.63 2.28
CA SER A 51 -16.69 0.70 1.79
C SER A 51 -17.48 -0.43 2.41
N TYR A 52 -18.76 -0.15 2.67
CA TYR A 52 -19.75 -1.16 2.99
C TYR A 52 -21.15 -0.62 2.69
N ARG A 53 -22.08 -1.53 2.37
CA ARG A 53 -23.49 -1.18 2.21
C ARG A 53 -24.18 -1.08 3.56
N ASP A 54 -25.19 -0.24 3.69
CA ASP A 54 -25.80 0.00 5.01
C ASP A 54 -26.52 -1.23 5.57
N GLU A 55 -26.94 -2.18 4.72
CA GLU A 55 -27.63 -3.40 5.16
C GLU A 55 -26.73 -4.35 5.96
N VAL A 56 -25.41 -4.27 5.80
CA VAL A 56 -24.48 -5.21 6.45
C VAL A 56 -24.09 -4.77 7.87
N VAL A 57 -24.48 -3.56 8.29
CA VAL A 57 -24.16 -2.99 9.62
C VAL A 57 -24.72 -3.83 10.78
N LEU A 58 -25.79 -4.59 10.52
CA LEU A 58 -26.40 -5.48 11.51
C LEU A 58 -25.74 -6.87 11.58
N SER A 59 -24.70 -7.12 10.77
CA SER A 59 -24.00 -8.40 10.75
C SER A 59 -22.95 -8.51 11.87
N GLU A 60 -22.72 -9.74 12.34
CA GLU A 60 -21.64 -10.05 13.29
C GLU A 60 -20.26 -9.68 12.70
N ALA A 61 -20.05 -9.98 11.42
CA ALA A 61 -18.81 -9.63 10.73
C ALA A 61 -18.53 -8.12 10.71
N TYR A 62 -19.55 -7.28 10.53
CA TYR A 62 -19.41 -5.83 10.66
C TYR A 62 -19.02 -5.43 12.09
N ALA A 63 -19.72 -5.97 13.10
CA ALA A 63 -19.46 -5.64 14.49
C ALA A 63 -18.02 -5.99 14.92
N ASP A 64 -17.54 -7.17 14.52
CA ASP A 64 -16.16 -7.61 14.76
C ASP A 64 -15.16 -6.69 14.05
N TRP A 65 -15.38 -6.42 12.76
CA TRP A 65 -14.54 -5.53 11.98
C TRP A 65 -14.47 -4.11 12.56
N GLU A 66 -15.61 -3.54 12.95
CA GLU A 66 -15.69 -2.21 13.53
C GLU A 66 -14.91 -2.16 14.86
N ALA A 67 -15.07 -3.18 15.71
CA ALA A 67 -14.33 -3.30 16.95
C ALA A 67 -12.81 -3.36 16.69
N TYR A 68 -12.37 -4.22 15.76
CA TYR A 68 -10.95 -4.38 15.44
C TYR A 68 -10.33 -3.14 14.78
N LEU A 69 -11.08 -2.48 13.90
CA LEU A 69 -10.64 -1.23 13.27
C LEU A 69 -10.48 -0.13 14.33
N ASN A 70 -11.42 -0.03 15.28
CA ASN A 70 -11.35 0.93 16.37
C ASN A 70 -10.18 0.65 17.31
N ASP A 71 -9.94 -0.61 17.68
CA ASP A 71 -8.78 -1.00 18.48
C ASP A 71 -7.47 -0.67 17.77
N PHE A 72 -7.39 -0.94 16.46
CA PHE A 72 -6.23 -0.58 15.66
C PHE A 72 -6.01 0.94 15.63
N LYS A 73 -7.07 1.72 15.39
CA LYS A 73 -7.04 3.19 15.36
C LYS A 73 -6.57 3.80 16.68
N GLN A 74 -7.03 3.26 17.80
CA GLN A 74 -6.65 3.74 19.13
C GLN A 74 -5.24 3.26 19.55
N GLY A 75 -4.79 2.12 19.03
CA GLY A 75 -3.49 1.54 19.32
C GLY A 75 -2.40 1.96 18.33
N THR A 76 -2.02 1.02 17.46
CA THR A 76 -0.84 1.19 16.59
C THR A 76 -1.12 1.94 15.28
N GLY A 77 -2.39 2.22 14.99
CA GLY A 77 -2.89 2.89 13.80
C GLY A 77 -3.12 4.39 13.96
N GLN A 78 -2.75 5.02 15.08
CA GLN A 78 -3.04 6.45 15.35
C GLN A 78 -2.57 7.42 14.26
N ASN A 79 -1.53 7.05 13.50
CA ASN A 79 -0.99 7.87 12.42
C ASN A 79 -1.62 7.58 11.05
N TYR A 80 -2.66 6.75 10.97
CA TYR A 80 -3.39 6.50 9.74
C TYR A 80 -4.54 7.49 9.61
N PHE A 81 -4.85 7.87 8.37
CA PHE A 81 -6.13 8.47 8.05
C PHE A 81 -7.15 7.38 7.72
N TYR A 82 -8.40 7.59 8.13
CA TYR A 82 -9.48 6.62 7.97
C TYR A 82 -10.68 7.31 7.32
N SER A 83 -11.25 6.71 6.28
CA SER A 83 -12.47 7.23 5.67
C SER A 83 -13.36 6.11 5.14
N LYS A 84 -14.67 6.27 5.36
CA LYS A 84 -15.68 5.57 4.55
C LYS A 84 -15.67 6.23 3.17
N VAL A 85 -15.74 5.42 2.11
CA VAL A 85 -15.82 5.88 0.72
C VAL A 85 -16.92 5.13 -0.01
N GLU A 86 -17.43 5.73 -1.09
CA GLU A 86 -18.35 5.06 -1.99
C GLU A 86 -17.58 4.11 -2.91
N SER A 87 -18.04 2.86 -3.03
CA SER A 87 -17.37 1.85 -3.87
C SER A 87 -17.21 2.29 -5.34
N ASP A 88 -18.12 3.13 -5.81
CA ASP A 88 -18.17 3.67 -7.16
C ASP A 88 -16.92 4.47 -7.55
N GLU A 89 -16.31 5.18 -6.60
CA GLU A 89 -15.09 5.97 -6.81
C GLU A 89 -13.85 5.09 -7.08
N PHE A 90 -13.91 3.81 -6.69
CA PHE A 90 -12.78 2.90 -6.70
C PHE A 90 -12.97 1.69 -7.64
N LYS A 91 -14.04 1.70 -8.46
CA LYS A 91 -14.38 0.59 -9.40
C LYS A 91 -13.26 0.12 -10.32
N SER A 92 -12.28 0.97 -10.62
CA SER A 92 -11.10 0.58 -11.43
C SER A 92 -10.13 -0.33 -10.68
N ILE A 93 -10.23 -0.41 -9.35
CA ILE A 93 -9.33 -1.13 -8.46
C ILE A 93 -10.06 -2.25 -7.74
N VAL A 94 -11.26 -1.97 -7.22
CA VAL A 94 -12.12 -3.00 -6.63
C VAL A 94 -12.96 -3.62 -7.74
N SER A 95 -12.73 -4.90 -8.01
CA SER A 95 -13.38 -5.72 -9.05
C SER A 95 -14.88 -5.96 -8.81
N GLY A 96 -15.65 -4.89 -8.60
CA GLY A 96 -17.09 -4.94 -8.32
C GLY A 96 -17.46 -5.28 -6.89
N SER A 97 -16.49 -5.34 -5.96
CA SER A 97 -16.80 -5.56 -4.55
C SER A 97 -17.44 -4.33 -3.91
N THR A 98 -18.55 -4.56 -3.21
CA THR A 98 -19.31 -3.53 -2.48
C THR A 98 -18.76 -3.27 -1.09
N GLU A 99 -18.06 -4.24 -0.52
CA GLU A 99 -17.42 -4.19 0.79
C GLU A 99 -15.91 -4.37 0.62
N PHE A 100 -15.11 -3.43 1.10
CA PHE A 100 -13.66 -3.59 1.03
C PHE A 100 -12.94 -2.76 2.06
N THR A 101 -11.66 -3.11 2.27
CA THR A 101 -10.68 -2.25 2.94
C THR A 101 -9.46 -2.07 2.03
N LEU A 102 -9.16 -0.81 1.68
CA LEU A 102 -8.06 -0.42 0.81
C LEU A 102 -7.00 0.31 1.64
N PHE A 103 -5.76 -0.17 1.58
CA PHE A 103 -4.62 0.46 2.23
C PHE A 103 -3.81 1.22 1.20
N LEU A 104 -3.59 2.51 1.46
CA LEU A 104 -2.81 3.38 0.60
C LEU A 104 -1.59 3.91 1.33
N LYS A 105 -0.51 4.11 0.58
CA LYS A 105 0.68 4.80 1.06
C LYS A 105 1.24 5.67 -0.05
N LYS A 106 1.41 6.96 0.27
CA LYS A 106 1.86 7.99 -0.70
C LYS A 106 0.98 8.03 -1.96
N GLY A 107 -0.35 7.92 -1.79
CA GLY A 107 -1.32 7.99 -2.89
C GLY A 107 -1.49 6.70 -3.71
N TYR A 108 -0.65 5.69 -3.52
CA TYR A 108 -0.77 4.44 -4.26
C TYR A 108 -1.50 3.39 -3.43
N PRO A 109 -2.49 2.68 -4.02
CA PRO A 109 -3.04 1.51 -3.39
C PRO A 109 -1.95 0.45 -3.24
N VAL A 110 -1.80 -0.08 -2.03
CA VAL A 110 -0.78 -1.09 -1.72
C VAL A 110 -1.40 -2.45 -1.50
N PHE A 111 -2.54 -2.47 -0.80
CA PHE A 111 -3.27 -3.69 -0.50
C PHE A 111 -4.76 -3.47 -0.60
N LEU A 112 -5.44 -4.45 -1.16
CA LEU A 112 -6.88 -4.56 -1.14
C LEU A 112 -7.27 -5.79 -0.34
N TYR A 113 -8.18 -5.61 0.60
CA TYR A 113 -8.88 -6.69 1.27
C TYR A 113 -10.33 -6.66 0.80
N ASP A 114 -10.79 -7.75 0.19
CA ASP A 114 -12.16 -7.91 -0.26
C ASP A 114 -13.05 -8.25 0.95
N GLY A 115 -13.94 -7.34 1.31
CA GLY A 115 -14.80 -7.43 2.49
C GLY A 115 -14.22 -6.85 3.79
N PHE A 116 -14.75 -7.36 4.90
CA PHE A 116 -14.40 -6.95 6.25
C PHE A 116 -13.21 -7.73 6.80
N ILE A 117 -12.23 -7.01 7.35
CA ILE A 117 -11.10 -7.60 8.04
C ILE A 117 -11.54 -8.03 9.44
N VAL A 118 -11.86 -9.31 9.60
CA VAL A 118 -12.23 -9.94 10.87
C VAL A 118 -11.05 -10.63 11.56
N GLU A 119 -9.85 -10.58 10.97
CA GLU A 119 -8.62 -11.03 11.60
C GLU A 119 -7.71 -9.82 11.95
N PRO A 120 -7.59 -9.43 13.24
CA PRO A 120 -6.78 -8.28 13.67
C PRO A 120 -5.31 -8.33 13.22
N GLN A 121 -4.78 -9.54 12.98
CA GLN A 121 -3.41 -9.78 12.53
C GLN A 121 -3.13 -9.13 11.18
N VAL A 122 -4.14 -8.95 10.33
CA VAL A 122 -4.02 -8.29 9.01
C VAL A 122 -3.54 -6.85 9.18
N TYR A 123 -4.15 -6.07 10.07
CA TYR A 123 -3.74 -4.68 10.35
C TYR A 123 -2.29 -4.61 10.85
N THR A 124 -1.91 -5.53 11.74
CA THR A 124 -0.56 -5.59 12.30
C THR A 124 0.47 -5.91 11.20
N ALA A 125 0.16 -6.88 10.35
CA ALA A 125 1.02 -7.30 9.24
C ALA A 125 1.26 -6.16 8.25
N ILE A 126 0.19 -5.49 7.82
CA ILE A 126 0.26 -4.37 6.88
C ILE A 126 1.03 -3.21 7.48
N ARG A 127 0.76 -2.84 8.73
CA ARG A 127 1.49 -1.77 9.42
C ARG A 127 2.99 -2.06 9.47
N LYS A 128 3.40 -3.27 9.86
CA LYS A 128 4.81 -3.67 9.87
C LYS A 128 5.43 -3.55 8.48
N MET A 129 4.73 -4.05 7.46
CA MET A 129 5.18 -3.99 6.06
C MET A 129 5.40 -2.54 5.63
N LEU A 130 4.40 -1.68 5.82
CA LEU A 130 4.47 -0.27 5.44
C LEU A 130 5.57 0.46 6.21
N SER A 131 5.78 0.16 7.48
CA SER A 131 6.85 0.73 8.31
C SER A 131 8.24 0.12 8.09
N LYS A 132 8.36 -0.88 7.19
CA LYS A 132 9.60 -1.64 6.94
C LYS A 132 10.12 -2.36 8.19
N GLU A 133 9.23 -2.73 9.09
CA GLU A 133 9.57 -3.58 10.23
C GLU A 133 9.68 -5.05 9.79
N PRO A 134 10.48 -5.87 10.49
CA PRO A 134 10.57 -7.30 10.19
C PRO A 134 9.21 -8.00 10.32
N LEU A 135 8.86 -8.80 9.30
CA LEU A 135 7.65 -9.63 9.29
C LEU A 135 7.97 -11.05 9.79
N THR A 136 7.21 -11.49 10.80
CA THR A 136 7.19 -12.88 11.27
C THR A 136 6.47 -13.79 10.28
N ASN A 137 6.54 -15.11 10.49
CA ASN A 137 5.78 -16.07 9.67
C ASN A 137 4.27 -15.87 9.80
N VAL A 138 3.79 -15.50 11.00
CA VAL A 138 2.39 -15.18 11.24
C VAL A 138 1.99 -13.94 10.45
N ASP A 139 2.77 -12.85 10.53
CA ASP A 139 2.46 -11.61 9.79
C ASP A 139 2.36 -11.87 8.27
N ARG A 140 3.21 -12.76 7.73
CA ARG A 140 3.18 -13.11 6.30
C ARG A 140 1.95 -13.94 5.92
N ALA A 141 1.47 -14.80 6.81
CA ALA A 141 0.29 -15.62 6.57
C ALA A 141 -1.01 -14.79 6.48
N PHE A 142 -1.04 -13.63 7.14
CA PHE A 142 -2.18 -12.70 7.15
C PHE A 142 -1.99 -11.48 6.22
N MET A 143 -0.98 -11.51 5.34
CA MET A 143 -0.80 -10.41 4.39
C MET A 143 -1.85 -10.51 3.27
N PRO A 144 -2.63 -9.46 3.01
CA PRO A 144 -3.57 -9.47 1.89
C PRO A 144 -2.85 -9.39 0.54
N GLU A 145 -3.61 -9.56 -0.53
CA GLU A 145 -3.12 -9.44 -1.89
C GLU A 145 -2.62 -8.01 -2.16
N LYS A 146 -1.43 -7.94 -2.76
CA LYS A 146 -0.89 -6.67 -3.24
C LYS A 146 -1.54 -6.33 -4.56
N ILE A 147 -1.92 -5.08 -4.70
CA ILE A 147 -2.29 -4.52 -6.00
C ILE A 147 -0.97 -4.23 -6.72
N GLN A 148 -0.76 -4.84 -7.88
CA GLN A 148 0.41 -4.62 -8.75
C GLN A 148 0.12 -3.46 -9.70
#